data_AF-A0A951WN68-F1
#
_entry.id   AF-A0A951WN68-F1
#
_cell.length_a   1.000
_cell.length_b   1.000
_cell.length_c   1.000
_cell.angle_alpha   90.00
_cell.angle_beta   90.00
_cell.angle_gamma   90.00
#
_symmetry.space_group_name_H-M   'P 1'
#
loop_
_entity.id
_entity.type
_entity.pdbx_description
1 polymer ?
#
loop_
_entity_poly.entity_id
_entity_poly.type
_entity_poly.pdbx_seq_one_letter_code
_entity_poly.pdbx_strand_id
1 'polypeptide(L)'
;MSIKYYGGELPEVSRPFTIVFNRENWENRTTILRSVFATINPRFVAYIPEFPKDCIYSLAEREYLAKLALLLESHGLSHVSIQIDPCVRELFLSR
;
A
#
# COMPACT_ATOMS: atom_id res chain seq x y z
N MET A 1 -0.86 -19.46 -0.39
CA MET A 1 0.15 -18.87 -1.30
C MET A 1 -0.33 -17.45 -1.59
N SER A 2 0.31 -16.40 -1.07
CA SER A 2 -0.10 -15.01 -1.35
C SER A 2 0.58 -14.51 -2.62
N ILE A 3 -0.20 -13.92 -3.52
CA ILE A 3 0.32 -13.29 -4.74
C ILE A 3 0.97 -11.98 -4.35
N LYS A 4 2.19 -11.70 -4.82
CA LYS A 4 2.85 -10.39 -4.62
C LYS A 4 2.59 -9.49 -5.82
N TYR A 5 2.09 -8.28 -5.56
CA TYR A 5 1.80 -7.27 -6.58
C TYR A 5 2.80 -6.11 -6.50
N TYR A 6 3.39 -5.75 -7.65
CA TYR A 6 4.46 -4.74 -7.75
C TYR A 6 4.11 -3.53 -8.66
N GLY A 7 2.91 -3.46 -9.24
CA GLY A 7 2.51 -2.33 -10.10
C GLY A 7 2.12 -2.66 -11.55
N GLY A 8 1.71 -3.91 -11.84
CA GLY A 8 1.19 -4.33 -13.16
C GLY A 8 -0.34 -4.41 -13.21
N GLU A 9 -0.89 -5.37 -13.96
CA GLU A 9 -2.31 -5.70 -13.92
C GLU A 9 -2.69 -6.22 -12.53
N LEU A 10 -3.74 -5.66 -11.92
CA LEU A 10 -4.17 -6.06 -10.59
C LEU A 10 -4.62 -7.52 -10.60
N PRO A 11 -4.16 -8.35 -9.66
CA PRO A 11 -4.71 -9.68 -9.51
C PRO A 11 -6.21 -9.61 -9.20
N GLU A 12 -6.94 -10.65 -9.56
CA GLU A 12 -8.36 -10.80 -9.23
C GLU A 12 -8.58 -10.54 -7.72
N VAL A 13 -9.29 -9.46 -7.38
CA VAL A 13 -9.48 -9.00 -5.98
C VAL A 13 -10.37 -9.95 -5.17
N SER A 14 -10.87 -11.01 -5.78
CA SER A 14 -11.50 -12.13 -5.07
C SER A 14 -10.50 -13.02 -4.32
N ARG A 15 -9.19 -12.85 -4.53
CA ARG A 15 -8.13 -13.70 -3.94
C ARG A 15 -7.24 -12.91 -2.96
N PRO A 16 -6.74 -13.54 -1.89
CA PRO A 16 -5.75 -12.90 -1.03
C PRO A 16 -4.45 -12.56 -1.76
N PHE A 17 -4.00 -11.31 -1.67
CA PHE A 17 -2.72 -10.86 -2.23
C PHE A 17 -2.04 -9.81 -1.35
N THR A 18 -0.76 -9.59 -1.61
CA THR A 18 0.09 -8.64 -0.91
C THR A 18 0.64 -7.61 -1.89
N ILE A 19 0.36 -6.34 -1.66
CA ILE A 19 0.99 -5.23 -2.38
C ILE A 19 2.37 -5.00 -1.77
N VAL A 20 3.41 -5.04 -2.59
CA VAL A 20 4.78 -4.77 -2.15
C VAL A 20 5.23 -3.44 -2.72
N PHE A 21 5.39 -2.45 -1.83
CA PHE A 21 6.01 -1.18 -2.20
C PHE A 21 7.53 -1.32 -2.18
N ASN A 22 8.16 -1.11 -3.33
CA ASN A 22 9.59 -1.16 -3.52
C ASN A 22 10.11 0.20 -4.03
N ARG A 23 11.42 0.30 -4.28
CA ARG A 23 12.05 1.53 -4.77
C ARG A 23 11.46 2.05 -6.09
N GLU A 24 11.02 1.16 -6.97
CA GLU A 24 10.54 1.51 -8.31
C GLU A 24 9.11 2.07 -8.29
N ASN A 25 8.28 1.58 -7.37
CA ASN A 25 6.87 1.91 -7.31
C ASN A 25 6.47 2.80 -6.11
N TRP A 26 7.43 3.14 -5.24
CA TRP A 26 7.20 3.94 -4.02
C TRP A 26 6.50 5.28 -4.31
N GLU A 27 6.96 6.02 -5.32
CA GLU A 27 6.37 7.30 -5.69
C GLU A 27 4.95 7.15 -6.25
N ASN A 28 4.64 5.99 -6.83
CA ASN A 28 3.33 5.66 -7.39
C ASN A 28 2.39 4.94 -6.40
N ARG A 29 2.79 4.76 -5.13
CA ARG A 29 2.03 3.99 -4.13
C ARG A 29 0.57 4.43 -3.98
N THR A 30 0.30 5.74 -4.03
CA THR A 30 -1.06 6.27 -3.91
C THR A 30 -1.91 5.89 -5.11
N THR A 31 -1.34 5.93 -6.31
CA THR A 31 -2.01 5.50 -7.55
C THR A 31 -2.32 4.01 -7.51
N ILE A 32 -1.34 3.19 -7.09
CA ILE A 32 -1.52 1.74 -6.90
C ILE A 32 -2.68 1.45 -5.94
N LEU A 33 -2.70 2.12 -4.77
CA LEU A 33 -3.77 1.93 -3.79
C LEU A 33 -5.13 2.34 -4.35
N ARG A 34 -5.21 3.48 -5.05
CA ARG A 34 -6.44 3.91 -5.71
C ARG A 34 -6.95 2.89 -6.72
N SER A 35 -6.07 2.28 -7.51
CA SER A 35 -6.46 1.21 -8.45
C SER A 35 -7.08 0.01 -7.73
N VAL A 36 -6.56 -0.36 -6.55
CA VAL A 36 -7.13 -1.43 -5.72
C VAL A 36 -8.53 -1.07 -5.25
N PHE A 37 -8.75 0.14 -4.74
CA PHE A 37 -10.08 0.59 -4.31
C PHE A 37 -11.08 0.74 -5.47
N ALA A 38 -10.60 1.09 -6.67
CA ALA A 38 -11.43 1.19 -7.86
C ALA A 38 -12.03 -0.17 -8.30
N THR A 39 -11.45 -1.29 -7.87
CA THR A 39 -12.00 -2.63 -8.13
C THR A 39 -13.30 -2.92 -7.37
N ILE A 40 -13.51 -2.26 -6.22
CA ILE A 40 -14.78 -2.35 -5.47
C ILE A 40 -15.83 -1.51 -6.18
N ASN A 41 -15.47 -0.25 -6.50
CA ASN A 41 -16.35 0.69 -7.17
C ASN A 41 -15.48 1.69 -7.97
N PRO A 42 -15.63 1.75 -9.30
CA PRO A 42 -14.83 2.64 -10.15
C PRO A 42 -14.99 4.14 -9.84
N ARG A 43 -16.08 4.54 -9.16
CA ARG A 43 -16.34 5.93 -8.75
C ARG A 43 -15.84 6.23 -7.34
N PHE A 44 -15.36 5.22 -6.61
CA PHE A 44 -14.90 5.41 -5.25
C PHE A 44 -13.48 5.99 -5.24
N VAL A 45 -13.33 7.11 -4.54
CA VAL A 45 -12.05 7.79 -4.37
C VAL A 45 -11.64 7.67 -2.90
N ALA A 46 -10.86 6.64 -2.59
CA ALA A 46 -10.34 6.43 -1.25
C ALA A 46 -9.39 7.59 -0.86
N TYR A 47 -9.57 8.12 0.36
CA TYR A 47 -8.55 8.96 0.99
C TYR A 47 -7.41 8.07 1.47
N ILE A 48 -6.32 8.05 0.70
CA ILE A 48 -5.12 7.30 1.05
C ILE A 48 -4.30 8.13 2.04
N PRO A 49 -3.98 7.62 3.24
CA PRO A 49 -3.14 8.33 4.20
C PRO A 49 -1.77 8.63 3.59
N GLU A 50 -1.15 9.72 4.01
CA GLU A 50 0.24 10.01 3.63
C GLU A 50 1.23 9.25 4.49
N PHE A 51 2.42 8.99 3.94
CA PHE A 51 3.53 8.43 4.70
C PHE A 51 4.10 9.52 5.64
N PRO A 52 4.15 9.29 6.97
CA PRO A 52 4.67 10.28 7.91
C PRO A 52 6.13 10.63 7.60
N LYS A 53 6.45 11.93 7.55
CA LYS A 53 7.80 12.43 7.26
C LYS A 53 8.54 12.96 8.49
N ASP A 54 7.81 13.30 9.54
CA ASP A 54 8.33 14.00 10.71
C ASP A 54 8.70 13.04 11.87
N CYS A 55 8.91 11.76 11.59
CA CYS A 55 9.26 10.77 12.59
C CYS A 55 10.27 9.73 12.05
N ILE A 56 10.84 8.94 12.98
CA ILE A 56 11.78 7.88 12.61
C ILE A 56 11.12 6.87 11.66
N TYR A 57 11.86 6.40 10.66
CA TYR A 57 11.33 5.54 9.59
C TYR A 57 10.54 4.32 10.12
N SER A 58 11.05 3.64 11.15
CA SER A 58 10.38 2.46 11.73
C SER A 58 9.02 2.80 12.34
N LEU A 59 8.87 4.00 12.92
CA LEU A 59 7.60 4.48 13.43
C LEU A 59 6.66 4.88 12.28
N ALA A 60 7.18 5.62 11.29
CA ALA A 60 6.43 6.03 10.10
C ALA A 60 5.87 4.82 9.35
N GLU A 61 6.71 3.79 9.11
CA GLU A 61 6.34 2.53 8.49
C GLU A 61 5.22 1.82 9.26
N ARG A 62 5.39 1.65 10.57
CA ARG A 62 4.39 0.98 11.41
C ARG A 62 3.05 1.70 11.39
N GLU A 63 3.04 3.02 11.55
CA GLU A 63 1.81 3.81 11.56
C GLU A 63 1.12 3.82 10.20
N TYR A 64 1.91 3.94 9.12
CA TYR A 64 1.41 3.94 7.76
C TYR A 64 0.76 2.60 7.40
N LEU A 65 1.44 1.49 7.70
CA LEU A 65 0.91 0.15 7.47
C LEU A 65 -0.36 -0.11 8.31
N ALA A 66 -0.39 0.33 9.57
CA ALA A 66 -1.58 0.19 10.42
C ALA A 66 -2.79 0.97 9.87
N LYS A 67 -2.58 2.22 9.43
CA LYS A 67 -3.63 3.04 8.81
C LYS A 67 -4.16 2.43 7.52
N LEU A 68 -3.27 1.89 6.68
CA LEU A 68 -3.68 1.24 5.44
C LEU A 68 -4.41 -0.08 5.68
N ALA A 69 -3.98 -0.88 6.67
CA ALA A 69 -4.67 -2.11 7.04
C ALA A 69 -6.12 -1.82 7.49
N LEU A 70 -6.30 -0.82 8.36
CA LEU A 70 -7.63 -0.34 8.77
C LEU A 70 -8.47 0.13 7.58
N LEU A 71 -7.87 0.88 6.65
CA LEU A 71 -8.56 1.39 5.47
C LEU A 71 -9.00 0.26 4.53
N LEU A 72 -8.16 -0.76 4.33
CA LEU A 72 -8.52 -1.92 3.52
C LEU A 72 -9.65 -2.72 4.20
N GLU A 73 -9.54 -2.95 5.50
CA GLU A 73 -10.55 -3.66 6.28
C GLU A 73 -11.92 -2.95 6.24
N SER A 74 -11.96 -1.63 6.42
CA SER A 74 -13.21 -0.85 6.41
C SER A 74 -13.94 -0.87 5.06
N HIS A 75 -13.27 -1.31 3.99
CA HIS A 75 -13.82 -1.41 2.64
C HIS A 75 -13.96 -2.87 2.17
N GLY A 76 -13.86 -3.85 3.07
CA GLY A 76 -14.03 -5.28 2.75
C GLY A 76 -12.83 -5.91 2.04
N LEU A 77 -11.67 -5.26 2.05
CA LEU A 77 -10.42 -5.74 1.44
C LEU A 77 -9.46 -6.34 2.47
N SER A 78 -9.98 -6.96 3.54
CA SER A 78 -9.16 -7.56 4.60
C SER A 78 -8.24 -8.70 4.13
N HIS A 79 -8.49 -9.25 2.94
CA HIS A 79 -7.64 -10.24 2.28
C HIS A 79 -6.46 -9.62 1.51
N VAL A 80 -6.44 -8.29 1.35
CA VAL A 80 -5.33 -7.53 0.77
C VAL A 80 -4.41 -7.09 1.91
N SER A 81 -3.11 -7.36 1.75
CA SER A 81 -2.08 -6.96 2.69
C SER A 81 -1.08 -6.03 2.02
N ILE A 82 -0.34 -5.25 2.82
CA ILE A 82 0.67 -4.32 2.31
C ILE A 82 1.99 -4.62 2.99
N GLN A 83 3.06 -4.61 2.20
CA GLN A 83 4.43 -4.70 2.65
C GLN A 83 5.24 -3.57 2.03
N ILE A 84 6.21 -3.06 2.78
CA ILE A 84 7.21 -2.12 2.28
C ILE A 84 8.53 -2.88 2.26
N ASP A 85 9.16 -2.91 1.09
CA ASP A 85 10.46 -3.54 0.91
C ASP A 85 11.53 -2.73 1.67
N PRO A 86 12.47 -3.38 2.39
CA PRO A 86 13.54 -2.69 3.09
C PRO A 86 14.33 -1.70 2.23
N CYS A 87 14.43 -1.91 0.92
CA CYS A 87 15.11 -0.95 0.02
C CYS A 87 14.46 0.43 -0.02
N VAL A 88 13.16 0.55 0.31
CA VAL A 88 12.46 1.84 0.40
C VAL A 88 13.03 2.70 1.52
N ARG A 89 13.52 2.08 2.61
CA ARG A 89 14.15 2.80 3.73
C ARG A 89 15.34 3.65 3.27
N GLU A 90 16.08 3.20 2.26
CA GLU A 90 17.22 3.94 1.69
C GLU A 90 16.81 5.32 1.12
N LEU A 91 15.56 5.46 0.68
CA LEU A 91 15.01 6.73 0.18
C LEU A 91 14.90 7.79 1.30
N PHE A 92 14.88 7.36 2.56
CA PHE A 92 14.70 8.22 3.74
C PHE A 92 15.99 8.40 4.55
N LEU A 93 17.05 7.63 4.26
CA LEU A 93 18.36 7.77 4.90
C LEU A 93 19.23 8.88 4.27
N SER A 94 18.83 9.38 3.10
CA SER A 94 19.57 10.36 2.31
C SER A 94 19.14 11.82 2.53
N ARG A 95 18.37 12.12 3.58
CA ARG A 95 17.82 13.45 3.87
C ARG A 95 18.24 13.95 5.24
#